data_AF-A0A3R9X0K1-F1
#
_entry.id   AF-A0A3R9X0K1-F1
#
_cell.length_a   1.000
_cell.length_b   1.000
_cell.length_c   1.000
_cell.angle_alpha   90.00
_cell.angle_beta   90.00
_cell.angle_gamma   90.00
#
_symmetry.space_group_name_H-M   'P 1'
#
loop_
_entity.id
_entity.type
_entity.pdbx_description
1 polymer ?
#
loop_
_entity_poly.entity_id
_entity_poly.type
_entity_poly.pdbx_seq_one_letter_code
_entity_poly.pdbx_strand_id
1 'polypeptide(L)'
;MGIDELYFRLAKAIEKEYPDVIISIDLRSDRLRVYFVDNSFLDIWFSRRIPGKYAFHWERRSVNGTVYRWDNAAHRSAANVDTYPHHFHKGYQSNIRPFEPKSTWDDTLREILNYIRDKIKHSPSSL
;
A
#
# COMPACT_ATOMS: atom_id res chain seq x y z
N MET A 1 1.43 -13.88 15.85
CA MET A 1 0.29 -13.03 15.45
C MET A 1 -0.24 -13.56 14.12
N GLY A 2 -1.52 -13.90 14.06
CA GLY A 2 -2.17 -14.32 12.81
C GLY A 2 -2.32 -13.15 11.83
N ILE A 3 -2.59 -13.44 10.56
CA ILE A 3 -2.83 -12.39 9.54
C ILE A 3 -4.07 -11.57 9.89
N ASP A 4 -5.12 -12.20 10.43
CA ASP A 4 -6.34 -11.49 10.83
C ASP A 4 -6.04 -10.52 11.99
N GLU A 5 -5.30 -10.96 13.01
CA GLU A 5 -4.81 -10.08 14.11
C GLU A 5 -3.93 -8.94 13.59
N LEU A 6 -3.06 -9.22 12.60
CA LEU A 6 -2.26 -8.20 11.95
C LEU A 6 -3.15 -7.16 11.26
N TYR A 7 -4.17 -7.58 10.52
CA TYR A 7 -5.11 -6.65 9.88
C TYR A 7 -5.86 -5.78 10.88
N PHE A 8 -6.38 -6.36 11.97
CA PHE A 8 -7.03 -5.57 13.03
C PHE A 8 -6.09 -4.52 13.62
N ARG A 9 -4.83 -4.89 13.85
CA ARG A 9 -3.82 -3.98 14.41
C ARG A 9 -3.47 -2.86 13.45
N LEU A 10 -3.26 -3.17 12.16
CA LEU A 10 -2.98 -2.17 11.13
C LEU A 10 -4.17 -1.23 10.93
N ALA A 11 -5.41 -1.75 10.91
CA ALA A 11 -6.63 -0.93 10.81
C ALA A 11 -6.71 0.10 11.93
N LYS A 12 -6.50 -0.32 13.19
CA LYS A 12 -6.49 0.59 14.34
C LYS A 12 -5.41 1.67 14.24
N ALA A 13 -4.23 1.32 13.73
CA ALA A 13 -3.16 2.29 13.50
C ALA A 13 -3.57 3.32 12.43
N ILE A 14 -4.16 2.88 11.32
CA ILE A 14 -4.66 3.75 10.25
C ILE A 14 -5.71 4.73 10.77
N GLU A 15 -6.74 4.22 11.46
CA GLU A 15 -7.83 5.05 12.00
C GLU A 15 -7.33 6.10 12.99
N LYS A 16 -6.35 5.74 13.81
CA LYS A 16 -5.78 6.63 14.82
C LYS A 16 -4.86 7.70 14.22
N GLU A 17 -4.00 7.31 13.27
CA GLU A 17 -2.88 8.14 12.82
C GLU A 17 -3.17 8.93 11.53
N TYR A 18 -4.14 8.51 10.73
CA TYR A 18 -4.46 9.09 9.42
C TYR A 18 -5.93 9.51 9.23
N PRO A 19 -6.66 10.01 10.26
CA PRO A 19 -8.08 10.34 10.14
C PRO A 19 -8.36 11.48 9.15
N ASP A 20 -7.36 12.25 8.74
CA ASP A 20 -7.51 13.39 7.83
C ASP A 20 -7.52 13.02 6.35
N VAL A 21 -7.18 11.78 5.99
CA VAL A 21 -7.13 11.33 4.58
C VAL A 21 -7.92 10.06 4.29
N ILE A 22 -8.41 9.35 5.30
CA ILE A 22 -9.23 8.15 5.13
C ILE A 22 -10.73 8.48 5.18
N ILE A 23 -11.53 7.75 4.42
CA ILE A 23 -13.00 7.76 4.51
C ILE A 23 -13.47 6.58 5.37
N SER A 24 -12.97 5.38 5.08
CA SER A 24 -13.39 4.15 5.74
C SER A 24 -12.37 3.03 5.52
N ILE A 25 -12.52 1.96 6.30
CA ILE A 25 -11.70 0.77 6.23
C ILE A 25 -12.62 -0.47 6.15
N ASP A 26 -12.38 -1.33 5.17
CA ASP A 26 -13.03 -2.63 5.04
C ASP A 26 -12.05 -3.76 5.39
N LEU A 27 -12.37 -4.54 6.41
CA LEU A 27 -11.75 -5.85 6.63
C LEU A 27 -12.43 -6.89 5.75
N ARG A 28 -11.72 -7.37 4.73
CA ARG A 28 -12.18 -8.41 3.82
C ARG A 28 -11.57 -9.75 4.20
N SER A 29 -12.11 -10.83 3.65
CA SER A 29 -11.64 -12.20 3.95
C SER A 29 -10.17 -12.45 3.56
N ASP A 30 -9.67 -11.72 2.57
CA ASP A 30 -8.32 -11.90 2.03
C ASP A 30 -7.41 -10.66 2.18
N ARG A 31 -7.94 -9.48 2.53
CA ARG A 31 -7.19 -8.22 2.57
C ARG A 31 -7.82 -7.17 3.49
N LEU A 32 -7.03 -6.17 3.85
CA LEU A 32 -7.49 -4.92 4.46
C LEU A 32 -7.57 -3.84 3.38
N ARG A 33 -8.73 -3.24 3.16
CA ARG A 33 -8.90 -2.12 2.21
C ARG A 33 -9.12 -0.81 2.95
N VAL A 34 -8.41 0.22 2.54
CA VAL A 34 -8.57 1.60 3.03
C VAL A 34 -9.08 2.47 1.90
N TYR A 35 -10.17 3.20 2.10
CA TYR A 35 -10.64 4.21 1.14
C TYR A 35 -10.16 5.58 1.56
N PHE A 36 -9.75 6.39 0.59
CA PHE A 36 -9.23 7.74 0.82
C PHE A 36 -10.18 8.81 0.30
N VAL A 37 -10.01 10.03 0.84
CA VAL A 37 -10.83 11.22 0.52
C VAL A 37 -10.81 11.65 -0.95
N ASP A 38 -9.82 11.20 -1.74
CA ASP A 38 -9.71 11.46 -3.17
C ASP A 38 -10.40 10.40 -4.04
N ASN A 39 -11.22 9.53 -3.45
CA ASN A 39 -11.89 8.39 -4.08
C ASN A 39 -10.95 7.27 -4.57
N SER A 40 -9.69 7.25 -4.12
CA SER A 40 -8.79 6.12 -4.31
C SER A 40 -8.90 5.09 -3.17
N PHE A 41 -8.27 3.92 -3.33
CA PHE A 41 -8.18 2.92 -2.26
C PHE A 41 -6.85 2.19 -2.22
N LEU A 42 -6.42 1.78 -1.02
CA LEU A 42 -5.26 0.93 -0.78
C LEU A 42 -5.74 -0.45 -0.33
N ASP A 43 -5.37 -1.48 -1.09
CA ASP A 43 -5.48 -2.89 -0.69
C ASP A 43 -4.17 -3.35 -0.04
N ILE A 44 -4.28 -3.90 1.17
CA ILE A 44 -3.17 -4.47 1.94
C ILE A 44 -3.38 -5.98 2.05
N TRP A 45 -2.51 -6.74 1.42
CA TRP A 45 -2.61 -8.19 1.31
C TRP A 45 -1.35 -8.87 1.87
N PHE A 46 -1.55 -9.91 2.68
CA PHE A 46 -0.50 -10.81 3.15
C PHE A 46 -0.88 -12.24 2.79
N SER A 47 0.07 -13.02 2.26
CA SER A 47 -0.22 -14.41 1.92
C SER A 47 -0.42 -15.26 3.16
N ARG A 48 -1.58 -15.93 3.24
CA ARG A 48 -1.86 -16.96 4.26
C ARG A 48 -1.10 -18.27 4.01
N ARG A 49 -0.44 -18.41 2.85
CA ARG A 49 0.24 -19.66 2.43
C ARG A 49 1.75 -19.53 2.34
N ILE A 50 2.26 -18.36 1.96
CA ILE A 50 3.69 -18.12 1.72
C ILE A 50 4.15 -17.06 2.74
N PRO A 51 4.85 -17.45 3.81
CA PRO A 51 5.36 -16.51 4.80
C PRO A 51 6.17 -15.38 4.16
N GLY A 52 5.95 -14.15 4.62
CA GLY A 52 6.66 -12.97 4.12
C GLY A 52 6.20 -12.45 2.75
N LYS A 53 5.25 -13.10 2.06
CA LYS A 53 4.69 -12.59 0.81
C LYS A 53 3.61 -11.55 1.07
N TYR A 54 3.69 -10.39 0.42
CA TYR A 54 2.75 -9.28 0.64
C TYR A 54 2.55 -8.44 -0.62
N ALA A 55 1.51 -7.61 -0.59
CA ALA A 55 1.29 -6.52 -1.55
C ALA A 55 0.51 -5.37 -0.90
N PHE A 56 0.98 -4.15 -1.13
CA PHE A 56 0.25 -2.90 -0.87
C PHE A 56 -0.09 -2.30 -2.24
N HIS A 57 -1.36 -2.36 -2.66
CA HIS A 57 -1.82 -1.86 -3.96
C HIS A 57 -2.66 -0.62 -3.74
N TRP A 58 -2.15 0.55 -4.11
CA TRP A 58 -2.91 1.79 -4.13
C TRP A 58 -3.44 2.08 -5.54
N GLU A 59 -4.76 1.95 -5.68
CA GLU A 59 -5.52 2.08 -6.91
C GLU A 59 -6.03 3.51 -7.08
N ARG A 60 -5.56 4.20 -8.12
CA ARG A 60 -6.00 5.56 -8.46
C ARG A 60 -6.33 5.73 -9.94
N ARG A 61 -6.54 4.65 -10.70
CA ARG A 61 -6.81 4.76 -12.13
C ARG A 61 -8.08 5.56 -12.42
N SER A 62 -9.10 5.43 -11.56
CA SER A 62 -10.33 6.24 -11.60
C SER A 62 -10.10 7.72 -11.28
N VAL A 63 -9.06 8.07 -10.52
CA VAL A 63 -8.75 9.44 -10.10
C VAL A 63 -7.94 10.14 -11.19
N ASN A 64 -6.83 9.54 -11.62
CA ASN A 64 -5.92 10.17 -12.58
C ASN A 64 -5.08 9.17 -13.40
N GLY A 65 -5.56 7.93 -13.57
CA GLY A 65 -4.86 6.92 -14.36
C GLY A 65 -3.65 6.27 -13.68
N THR A 66 -3.26 6.69 -12.47
CA THR A 66 -2.08 6.14 -11.78
C THR A 66 -2.38 4.91 -10.92
N VAL A 67 -1.39 4.05 -10.74
CA VAL A 67 -1.42 2.91 -9.81
C VAL A 67 -0.07 2.74 -9.14
N TYR A 68 -0.08 2.42 -7.85
CA TYR A 68 1.13 2.29 -7.04
C TYR A 68 1.12 0.95 -6.34
N ARG A 69 2.23 0.20 -6.37
CA ARG A 69 2.29 -1.10 -5.69
C ARG A 69 3.63 -1.35 -5.04
N TRP A 70 3.62 -1.59 -3.73
CA TRP A 70 4.77 -2.07 -2.97
C TRP A 70 4.55 -3.55 -2.71
N ASP A 71 5.32 -4.41 -3.37
CA ASP A 71 5.15 -5.85 -3.25
C ASP A 71 6.48 -6.58 -3.40
N ASN A 72 6.45 -7.87 -3.13
CA ASN A 72 7.61 -8.75 -3.30
C ASN A 72 7.32 -9.94 -4.21
N ALA A 73 6.43 -9.75 -5.19
CA ALA A 73 6.25 -10.70 -6.28
C ALA A 73 7.58 -10.89 -7.02
N ALA A 74 7.93 -12.14 -7.35
CA ALA A 74 9.18 -12.46 -8.03
C ALA A 74 9.07 -12.13 -9.53
N HIS A 75 8.81 -10.86 -9.84
CA HIS A 75 8.66 -10.38 -11.21
C HIS A 75 10.03 -10.41 -11.90
N ARG A 76 10.11 -11.04 -13.08
CA ARG A 76 11.34 -11.00 -13.90
C ARG A 76 11.77 -9.57 -14.21
N SER A 77 10.81 -8.66 -14.40
CA SER A 77 11.07 -7.23 -14.65
C SER A 77 11.70 -6.51 -13.45
N ALA A 78 11.59 -7.06 -12.24
CA ALA A 78 12.17 -6.48 -11.02
C ALA A 78 13.53 -7.12 -10.66
N ALA A 79 14.03 -8.09 -11.42
CA ALA A 79 15.19 -8.89 -11.05
C ALA A 79 16.50 -8.09 -10.87
N ASN A 80 16.59 -6.90 -11.48
CA ASN A 80 17.75 -6.03 -11.41
C ASN A 80 17.61 -4.90 -10.37
N VAL A 81 16.58 -4.94 -9.53
CA VAL A 81 16.40 -3.96 -8.45
C VAL A 81 17.21 -4.40 -7.24
N ASP A 82 17.96 -3.49 -6.63
CA ASP A 82 18.85 -3.80 -5.49
C ASP A 82 18.12 -4.44 -4.29
N THR A 83 16.83 -4.13 -4.12
CA THR A 83 15.98 -4.65 -3.05
C THR A 83 15.23 -5.93 -3.43
N TYR A 84 15.55 -6.58 -4.55
CA TYR A 84 14.82 -7.77 -5.02
C TYR A 84 14.73 -8.86 -3.92
N PRO A 85 13.55 -9.46 -3.67
CA PRO A 85 12.32 -9.38 -4.48
C PRO A 85 11.44 -8.15 -4.19
N HIS A 86 11.76 -7.36 -3.17
CA HIS A 86 11.01 -6.17 -2.79
C HIS A 86 11.19 -5.06 -3.82
N HIS A 87 10.07 -4.48 -4.26
CA HIS A 87 10.09 -3.40 -5.24
C HIS A 87 8.84 -2.55 -5.15
N PHE A 88 8.90 -1.39 -5.82
CA PHE A 88 7.82 -0.42 -5.89
C PHE A 88 7.49 -0.06 -7.34
N HIS A 89 6.29 -0.38 -7.78
CA HIS A 89 5.71 0.13 -9.02
C HIS A 89 5.16 1.54 -8.79
N LYS A 90 5.80 2.57 -9.36
CA LYS A 90 5.47 3.97 -9.12
C LYS A 90 4.65 4.58 -10.26
N GLY A 91 3.34 4.67 -10.08
CA GLY A 91 2.41 5.33 -11.00
C GLY A 91 1.92 4.44 -12.15
N TYR A 92 2.73 3.47 -12.60
CA TYR A 92 2.35 2.47 -13.61
C TYR A 92 3.24 1.22 -13.53
N GLN A 93 2.80 0.12 -14.14
CA GLN A 93 3.40 -1.22 -14.06
C GLN A 93 4.91 -1.25 -14.34
N SER A 94 5.39 -0.56 -15.37
CA SER A 94 6.78 -0.65 -15.83
C SER A 94 7.76 0.28 -15.08
N ASN A 95 7.28 1.24 -14.28
CA ASN A 95 8.15 2.13 -13.51
C ASN A 95 8.51 1.51 -12.15
N ILE A 96 9.50 0.63 -12.16
CA ILE A 96 9.94 -0.11 -10.98
C ILE A 96 11.04 0.68 -10.27
N ARG A 97 10.93 0.79 -8.94
CA ARG A 97 11.88 1.47 -8.05
C ARG A 97 12.27 0.54 -6.89
N PRO A 98 13.46 0.72 -6.30
CA PRO A 98 13.82 0.06 -5.05
C PRO A 98 12.85 0.41 -3.93
N PHE A 99 12.56 -0.58 -3.09
CA PHE A 99 11.78 -0.43 -1.88
C PHE A 99 12.11 -1.59 -0.95
N GLU A 100 12.42 -1.28 0.30
CA GLU A 100 12.67 -2.25 1.35
C GLU A 100 11.64 -2.01 2.47
N PRO A 101 10.88 -3.03 2.92
CA PRO A 101 9.99 -2.88 4.07
C PRO A 101 10.81 -2.57 5.33
N LYS A 102 10.20 -1.84 6.27
CA LYS A 102 10.81 -1.58 7.58
C LYS A 102 10.82 -2.86 8.42
N SER A 103 11.48 -2.80 9.58
CA SER A 103 11.55 -3.90 10.54
C SER A 103 10.17 -4.35 11.06
N THR A 104 9.15 -3.48 10.99
CA THR A 104 7.77 -3.80 11.34
C THR A 104 6.79 -3.44 10.22
N TRP A 105 5.65 -4.13 10.19
CA TRP A 105 4.58 -3.81 9.24
C TRP A 105 3.90 -2.47 9.53
N ASP A 106 3.90 -2.01 10.77
CA ASP A 106 3.35 -0.70 11.15
C ASP A 106 4.22 0.41 10.60
N ASP A 107 5.54 0.29 10.74
CA ASP A 107 6.48 1.30 10.21
C ASP A 107 6.50 1.29 8.68
N THR A 108 6.41 0.11 8.08
CA THR A 108 6.24 -0.04 6.63
C THR A 108 4.94 0.63 6.16
N LEU A 109 3.84 0.39 6.88
CA LEU A 109 2.54 0.98 6.56
C LEU A 109 2.57 2.50 6.73
N ARG A 110 3.20 3.03 7.79
CA ARG A 110 3.35 4.47 8.00
C ARG A 110 4.12 5.15 6.87
N GLU A 111 5.21 4.55 6.41
CA GLU A 111 5.97 5.06 5.27
C GLU A 111 5.09 5.15 4.01
N ILE A 112 4.32 4.10 3.72
CA ILE A 112 3.39 4.05 2.58
C ILE A 112 2.26 5.08 2.74
N LEU A 113 1.65 5.18 3.92
CA LEU A 113 0.55 6.11 4.17
C LEU A 113 1.01 7.57 4.18
N ASN A 114 2.23 7.86 4.64
CA ASN A 114 2.82 9.18 4.51
C ASN A 114 2.99 9.57 3.04
N TYR A 115 3.50 8.64 2.21
CA TYR A 115 3.60 8.85 0.76
C TYR A 115 2.23 9.12 0.13
N ILE A 116 1.21 8.35 0.51
CA ILE A 116 -0.18 8.51 0.02
C ILE A 116 -0.76 9.86 0.47
N ARG A 117 -0.65 10.18 1.77
CA ARG A 117 -1.14 11.44 2.36
C ARG A 117 -0.53 12.65 1.68
N ASP A 118 0.78 12.64 1.46
CA ASP A 118 1.49 13.73 0.78
C ASP A 118 0.99 13.88 -0.66
N LYS A 119 0.78 12.77 -1.37
CA LYS A 119 0.25 12.79 -2.74
C LYS A 119 -1.20 13.28 -2.82
N ILE A 120 -2.05 12.93 -1.87
CA ILE A 120 -3.43 13.41 -1.80
C ILE A 120 -3.43 14.92 -1.52
N LYS A 121 -2.65 15.39 -0.53
CA LYS A 121 -2.61 16.81 -0.14
C LYS A 121 -1.98 17.74 -1.18
N HIS A 122 -1.05 17.23 -2.00
CA HIS A 122 -0.37 18.00 -3.05
C HIS A 122 -0.88 17.69 -4.46
N SER A 123 -1.99 16.96 -4.60
CA SER A 123 -2.65 16.86 -5.91
C SER A 123 -3.28 18.22 -6.22
N PRO A 124 -2.95 18.87 -7.35
CA PRO A 124 -3.59 20.13 -7.70
C PRO A 124 -5.09 19.89 -7.78
N SER A 125 -5.87 20.67 -7.02
CA SER A 125 -7.32 20.69 -7.13
C SER A 125 -7.66 20.85 -8.60
N SER A 126 -8.24 19.79 -9.18
CA SER A 126 -8.79 19.87 -10.53
C SER A 126 -10.04 20.73 -10.39
N LEU A 127 -9.88 22.02 -10.66
CA LEU A 127 -10.99 22.95 -10.91
C LEU A 127 -11.72 22.52 -12.17
#